data_AF-A0A0B8P9W9-F1
#
_entry.id   AF-A0A0B8P9W9-F1
#
_cell.length_a   1.000
_cell.length_b   1.000
_cell.length_c   1.000
_cell.angle_alpha   90.00
_cell.angle_beta   90.00
_cell.angle_gamma   90.00
#
_symmetry.space_group_name_H-M   'P 1'
#
loop_
_entity.id
_entity.type
_entity.pdbx_description
1 polymer ?
#
loop_
_entity_poly.entity_id
_entity_poly.type
_entity_poly.pdbx_seq_one_letter_code
_entity_poly.pdbx_strand_id
1 'polypeptide(L)'
;MFNLTNGQTNTLNAITSNGKDTSFAITENGTLITLSLDEAPNTPVLTVRLNVDGEGNFDGTYTVEQLQAIDQTNNRDRVDLSFRVELQDTDGDITRAAARVRINDGEDLTFTDGDIELAWNEDNIIGPVDFPVTGDVGLTAGVDAIASVVFSLTSAQQTAWDALTSNGMDTKVIISADGQQITLVTDDANEDVVLIGTIDIDGNYSFEQRLPLDQIADDDTNRLGVTVEATDTDNDTVTKDISLVITDGMDPSSTDQNEVVDENVILDMDAEPVSGEVDLVKGIDAVSTVRFNQSVLTDSVDQSS
;
A
#
# COMPACT_ATOMS: atom_id res chain seq x y z
N MET A 1 12.18 -17.06 -45.52
CA MET A 1 11.97 -15.78 -44.80
C MET A 1 10.66 -15.82 -44.02
N PHE A 2 10.53 -15.01 -42.98
CA PHE A 2 9.25 -14.78 -42.31
C PHE A 2 8.27 -14.08 -43.25
N ASN A 3 7.05 -14.62 -43.30
CA ASN A 3 5.93 -14.06 -44.04
C ASN A 3 4.67 -14.15 -43.16
N LEU A 4 4.56 -13.22 -42.21
CA LEU A 4 3.55 -13.28 -41.15
C LEU A 4 2.15 -13.02 -41.69
N THR A 5 1.17 -13.74 -41.13
CA THR A 5 -0.25 -13.41 -41.32
C THR A 5 -0.67 -12.23 -40.47
N ASN A 6 -1.78 -11.57 -40.83
CA ASN A 6 -2.37 -10.52 -39.99
C ASN A 6 -2.62 -10.97 -38.54
N GLY A 7 -3.05 -12.21 -38.33
CA GLY A 7 -3.24 -12.75 -36.98
C GLY A 7 -1.93 -12.85 -36.18
N GLN A 8 -0.83 -13.26 -36.83
CA GLN A 8 0.49 -13.33 -36.21
C GLN A 8 1.05 -11.93 -35.93
N THR A 9 0.89 -10.99 -36.87
CA THR A 9 1.23 -9.58 -36.68
C THR A 9 0.47 -8.96 -35.51
N ASN A 10 -0.84 -9.21 -35.41
CA ASN A 10 -1.65 -8.71 -34.29
C ASN A 10 -1.21 -9.32 -32.96
N THR A 11 -0.83 -10.59 -32.95
CA THR A 11 -0.31 -11.26 -31.74
C THR A 11 0.99 -10.60 -31.28
N LEU A 12 1.92 -10.32 -32.19
CA LEU A 12 3.18 -9.66 -31.85
C LEU A 12 2.99 -8.22 -31.39
N ASN A 13 2.08 -7.48 -32.01
CA ASN A 13 1.76 -6.10 -31.61
C ASN A 13 0.99 -6.01 -30.29
N ALA A 14 0.47 -7.12 -29.77
CA ALA A 14 -0.21 -7.17 -28.48
C ALA A 14 0.72 -7.55 -27.33
N ILE A 15 2.00 -7.82 -27.61
CA ILE A 15 2.98 -8.13 -26.59
C ILE A 15 3.40 -6.83 -25.90
N THR A 16 3.41 -6.87 -24.57
CA THR A 16 4.02 -5.84 -23.72
C THR A 16 5.20 -6.44 -22.96
N SER A 17 6.05 -5.59 -22.40
CA SER A 17 7.22 -5.99 -21.64
C SER A 17 7.42 -5.03 -20.48
N ASN A 18 7.41 -5.54 -19.25
CA ASN A 18 7.48 -4.72 -18.04
C ASN A 18 6.43 -3.59 -18.06
N GLY A 19 5.22 -3.91 -18.53
CA GLY A 19 4.10 -2.98 -18.63
C GLY A 19 4.25 -1.90 -19.70
N LYS A 20 5.21 -2.07 -20.62
CA LYS A 20 5.47 -1.13 -21.73
C LYS A 20 5.08 -1.73 -23.08
N ASP A 21 4.56 -0.87 -23.95
CA ASP A 21 4.23 -1.23 -25.32
C ASP A 21 5.48 -1.64 -26.11
N THR A 22 5.32 -2.64 -26.97
CA THR A 22 6.38 -3.11 -27.87
C THR A 22 5.96 -3.04 -29.33
N SER A 23 6.95 -2.96 -30.20
CA SER A 23 6.78 -3.10 -31.64
C SER A 23 7.82 -4.05 -32.21
N PHE A 24 7.47 -4.69 -33.33
CA PHE A 24 8.38 -5.61 -34.00
C PHE A 24 8.82 -5.12 -35.37
N ALA A 25 10.04 -5.49 -35.73
CA ALA A 25 10.58 -5.31 -37.06
C ALA A 25 11.05 -6.66 -37.62
N ILE A 26 10.88 -6.85 -38.93
CA ILE A 26 11.51 -7.96 -39.65
C ILE A 26 12.67 -7.41 -40.45
N THR A 27 13.88 -7.87 -40.15
CA THR A 27 15.13 -7.39 -40.76
C THR A 27 15.90 -8.55 -41.38
N GLU A 28 17.13 -8.29 -41.84
CA GLU A 28 18.02 -9.28 -42.46
C GLU A 28 17.36 -10.05 -43.62
N ASN A 29 16.75 -9.32 -44.57
CA ASN A 29 16.02 -9.92 -45.70
C ASN A 29 14.90 -10.88 -45.26
N GLY A 30 14.31 -10.64 -44.09
CA GLY A 30 13.20 -11.42 -43.58
C GLY A 30 13.61 -12.63 -42.73
N THR A 31 14.85 -12.75 -42.27
CA THR A 31 15.30 -13.88 -41.43
C THR A 31 15.35 -13.57 -39.94
N LEU A 32 15.25 -12.30 -39.54
CA LEU A 32 15.27 -11.88 -38.15
C LEU A 32 13.98 -11.12 -37.82
N ILE A 33 13.27 -11.57 -36.78
CA ILE A 33 12.26 -10.78 -36.09
C ILE A 33 12.91 -10.23 -34.82
N THR A 34 12.78 -8.94 -34.61
CA THR A 34 13.16 -8.26 -33.37
C THR A 34 11.94 -7.57 -32.82
N LEU A 35 11.57 -7.90 -31.59
CA LEU A 35 10.61 -7.16 -30.77
C LEU A 35 11.40 -6.20 -29.88
N SER A 36 11.01 -4.93 -29.83
CA SER A 36 11.67 -3.88 -29.04
C SER A 36 10.63 -3.04 -28.30
N LEU A 37 11.06 -2.38 -27.22
CA LEU A 37 10.23 -1.38 -26.52
C LEU A 37 9.95 -0.19 -27.44
N ASP A 38 8.72 0.33 -27.42
CA ASP A 38 8.35 1.50 -28.23
C ASP A 38 9.06 2.77 -27.76
N GLU A 39 9.20 2.95 -26.44
CA GLU A 39 9.92 4.08 -25.84
C GLU A 39 11.44 3.99 -26.02
N ALA A 40 11.97 2.79 -26.29
CA ALA A 40 13.38 2.54 -26.52
C ALA A 40 13.59 1.53 -27.66
N PRO A 41 13.41 1.94 -28.95
CA PRO A 41 13.39 1.01 -30.08
C PRO A 41 14.68 0.19 -30.31
N ASN A 42 15.80 0.64 -29.73
CA ASN A 42 17.09 -0.06 -29.79
C ASN A 42 17.29 -1.06 -28.64
N THR A 43 16.31 -1.23 -27.76
CA THR A 43 16.31 -2.17 -26.65
C THR A 43 15.45 -3.38 -27.02
N PRO A 44 16.06 -4.49 -27.46
CA PRO A 44 15.31 -5.68 -27.84
C PRO A 44 14.76 -6.41 -26.61
N VAL A 45 13.52 -6.87 -26.72
CA VAL A 45 12.80 -7.71 -25.74
C VAL A 45 12.91 -9.18 -26.13
N LEU A 46 12.70 -9.48 -27.42
CA LEU A 46 12.72 -10.83 -27.97
C LEU A 46 13.31 -10.80 -29.38
N THR A 47 14.18 -11.76 -29.70
CA THR A 47 14.61 -11.99 -31.07
C THR A 47 14.30 -13.42 -31.52
N VAL A 48 13.88 -13.55 -32.77
CA VAL A 48 13.65 -14.86 -33.42
C VAL A 48 14.37 -14.86 -34.76
N ARG A 49 15.37 -15.72 -34.89
CA ARG A 49 16.28 -15.78 -36.03
C ARG A 49 16.15 -17.11 -36.75
N LEU A 50 15.92 -17.08 -38.06
CA LEU A 50 16.11 -18.25 -38.92
C LEU A 50 17.61 -18.45 -39.13
N ASN A 51 18.11 -19.64 -38.81
CA ASN A 51 19.53 -19.93 -38.90
C ASN A 51 19.92 -20.32 -40.32
N VAL A 52 21.19 -20.08 -40.65
CA VAL A 52 21.77 -20.43 -41.94
C VAL A 52 23.00 -21.30 -41.74
N ASP A 53 23.26 -22.16 -42.71
CA ASP A 53 24.47 -22.97 -42.77
C ASP A 53 25.72 -22.14 -43.13
N GLY A 54 26.87 -22.79 -43.22
CA GLY A 54 28.14 -22.15 -43.59
C GLY A 54 28.20 -21.58 -45.01
N GLU A 55 27.19 -21.87 -45.83
CA GLU A 55 27.04 -21.41 -47.21
C GLU A 55 25.96 -20.31 -47.32
N GLY A 56 25.31 -19.95 -46.20
CA GLY A 56 24.29 -18.92 -46.12
C GLY A 56 22.87 -19.39 -46.45
N ASN A 57 22.64 -20.70 -46.60
CA ASN A 57 21.32 -21.26 -46.87
C ASN A 57 20.59 -21.57 -45.56
N PHE A 58 19.26 -21.45 -45.56
CA PHE A 58 18.45 -21.81 -44.39
C PHE A 58 18.68 -23.28 -44.00
N ASP A 59 19.10 -23.54 -42.76
CA ASP A 59 19.51 -24.87 -42.30
C ASP A 59 18.37 -25.70 -41.68
N GLY A 60 17.15 -25.16 -41.66
CA GLY A 60 15.98 -25.79 -41.06
C GLY A 60 15.78 -25.48 -39.58
N THR A 61 16.65 -24.70 -38.96
CA THR A 61 16.61 -24.36 -37.53
C THR A 61 16.35 -22.87 -37.30
N TYR A 62 15.95 -22.53 -36.08
CA TYR A 62 15.79 -21.15 -35.65
C TYR A 62 16.23 -21.00 -34.20
N THR A 63 16.67 -19.79 -33.87
CA THR A 63 17.12 -19.40 -32.53
C THR A 63 16.15 -18.37 -31.96
N VAL A 64 15.85 -18.48 -30.66
CA VAL A 64 15.03 -17.53 -29.92
C VAL A 64 15.88 -17.01 -28.77
N GLU A 65 15.97 -15.70 -28.63
CA GLU A 65 16.61 -15.06 -27.47
C GLU A 65 15.60 -14.11 -26.83
N GLN A 66 15.17 -14.43 -25.61
CA GLN A 66 14.43 -13.51 -24.76
C GLN A 66 15.43 -12.71 -23.94
N LEU A 67 15.28 -11.40 -23.96
CA LEU A 67 16.22 -10.45 -23.36
C LEU A 67 15.57 -9.62 -22.25
N GLN A 68 14.24 -9.54 -22.23
CA GLN A 68 13.44 -8.93 -21.16
C GLN A 68 12.21 -9.79 -20.86
N ALA A 69 11.61 -9.54 -19.69
CA ALA A 69 10.31 -10.10 -19.31
C ALA A 69 9.22 -9.71 -20.33
N ILE A 70 8.23 -10.56 -20.53
CA ILE A 70 7.16 -10.37 -21.53
C ILE A 70 5.86 -10.59 -20.80
N ASP A 71 5.00 -9.59 -20.70
CA ASP A 71 3.87 -9.69 -19.77
C ASP A 71 2.84 -10.75 -20.23
N GLN A 72 2.63 -11.78 -19.41
CA GLN A 72 1.73 -12.91 -19.63
C GLN A 72 0.31 -12.60 -19.12
N THR A 73 -0.28 -11.48 -19.56
CA THR A 73 -1.60 -10.96 -19.11
C THR A 73 -2.82 -11.89 -19.24
N ASN A 74 -2.65 -13.12 -19.74
CA ASN A 74 -3.68 -14.15 -19.73
C ASN A 74 -3.40 -15.15 -18.59
N ASN A 75 -4.45 -15.66 -17.96
CA ASN A 75 -4.42 -16.61 -16.83
C ASN A 75 -3.84 -18.02 -17.10
N ARG A 76 -2.90 -18.13 -18.04
CA ARG A 76 -2.27 -19.39 -18.43
C ARG A 76 -0.76 -19.33 -18.29
N ASP A 77 -0.23 -18.21 -17.79
CA ASP A 77 1.15 -17.96 -17.39
C ASP A 77 2.10 -18.34 -18.55
N ARG A 78 1.68 -17.93 -19.76
CA ARG A 78 2.41 -18.18 -21.00
C ARG A 78 1.95 -17.33 -22.18
N VAL A 79 2.87 -17.15 -23.12
CA VAL A 79 2.66 -16.62 -24.47
C VAL A 79 3.05 -17.67 -25.51
N ASP A 80 2.10 -18.05 -26.36
CA ASP A 80 2.31 -18.98 -27.48
C ASP A 80 2.46 -18.19 -28.80
N LEU A 81 3.68 -18.12 -29.34
CA LEU A 81 3.99 -17.45 -30.61
C LEU A 81 4.12 -18.46 -31.76
N SER A 82 3.63 -18.06 -32.94
CA SER A 82 3.73 -18.86 -34.16
C SER A 82 4.11 -17.95 -35.31
N PHE A 83 5.17 -18.30 -36.04
CA PHE A 83 5.71 -17.52 -37.13
C PHE A 83 5.64 -18.31 -38.42
N ARG A 84 4.96 -17.77 -39.44
CA ARG A 84 4.95 -18.40 -40.76
C ARG A 84 6.28 -18.13 -41.45
N VAL A 85 6.91 -19.20 -41.90
CA VAL A 85 8.15 -19.17 -42.69
C VAL A 85 7.82 -19.62 -44.10
N GLU A 86 8.24 -18.84 -45.08
CA GLU A 86 8.13 -19.14 -46.50
C GLU A 86 9.51 -19.58 -47.04
N LEU A 87 9.50 -20.71 -47.73
CA LEU A 87 10.65 -21.35 -48.37
C LEU A 87 10.38 -21.35 -49.87
N GLN A 88 11.37 -20.94 -50.66
CA GLN A 88 11.31 -20.96 -52.12
C GLN A 88 12.50 -21.77 -52.64
N ASP A 89 12.27 -22.72 -53.53
CA ASP A 89 13.35 -23.46 -54.18
C ASP A 89 13.93 -22.68 -55.38
N THR A 90 14.90 -23.27 -56.07
CA THR A 90 15.68 -22.58 -57.12
C THR A 90 14.84 -22.31 -58.39
N ASP A 91 13.81 -23.11 -58.66
CA ASP A 91 12.89 -22.94 -59.78
C ASP A 91 11.60 -22.20 -59.41
N GLY A 92 11.41 -21.86 -58.12
CA GLY A 92 10.49 -20.83 -57.66
C GLY A 92 9.24 -21.35 -56.95
N ASP A 93 9.13 -22.65 -56.69
CA ASP A 93 8.04 -23.26 -55.93
C ASP A 93 8.11 -22.83 -54.46
N ILE A 94 6.94 -22.49 -53.91
CA ILE A 94 6.81 -21.95 -52.55
C ILE A 94 6.22 -22.99 -51.61
N THR A 95 6.95 -23.29 -50.54
CA THR A 95 6.49 -24.10 -49.40
C THR A 95 6.39 -23.25 -48.14
N ARG A 96 5.41 -23.54 -47.28
CA ARG A 96 5.20 -22.83 -46.01
C ARG A 96 5.37 -23.74 -44.82
N ALA A 97 6.08 -23.27 -43.82
CA ALA A 97 6.29 -23.89 -42.53
C ALA A 97 5.93 -22.93 -41.39
N ALA A 98 5.94 -23.43 -40.16
CA ALA A 98 5.72 -22.60 -38.97
C ALA A 98 6.82 -22.87 -37.93
N ALA A 99 7.48 -21.81 -37.47
CA ALA A 99 8.24 -21.83 -36.24
C ALA A 99 7.29 -21.52 -35.08
N ARG A 100 7.39 -22.24 -33.96
CA ARG A 100 6.48 -22.07 -32.82
C ARG A 100 7.30 -21.95 -31.54
N VAL A 101 7.00 -20.93 -30.76
CA VAL A 101 7.71 -20.61 -29.53
C VAL A 101 6.67 -20.53 -28.42
N ARG A 102 6.94 -21.20 -27.29
CA ARG A 102 6.19 -21.00 -26.06
C ARG A 102 7.13 -20.32 -25.08
N ILE A 103 6.69 -19.19 -24.56
CA ILE A 103 7.32 -18.46 -23.47
C ILE A 103 6.43 -18.72 -22.27
N ASN A 104 6.94 -19.43 -21.27
CA ASN A 104 6.22 -19.60 -20.00
C ASN A 104 6.55 -18.43 -19.10
N ASP A 105 5.76 -18.30 -18.05
CA ASP A 105 6.01 -17.32 -17.02
C ASP A 105 7.31 -17.48 -16.26
N GLY A 106 7.72 -16.36 -15.69
CA GLY A 106 8.82 -16.25 -14.76
C GLY A 106 8.45 -16.69 -13.35
N GLU A 107 9.23 -16.22 -12.39
CA GLU A 107 8.89 -16.31 -10.97
C GLU A 107 8.10 -15.05 -10.61
N ASP A 108 6.99 -15.22 -9.90
CA ASP A 108 6.10 -14.16 -9.43
C ASP A 108 6.78 -13.31 -8.32
N LEU A 109 6.22 -12.13 -8.06
CA LEU A 109 6.61 -11.35 -6.89
C LEU A 109 6.26 -12.05 -5.55
N THR A 110 7.02 -11.77 -4.50
CA THR A 110 6.81 -12.38 -3.17
C THR A 110 7.01 -11.37 -2.05
N PHE A 111 6.41 -11.66 -0.89
CA PHE A 111 6.79 -11.01 0.36
C PHE A 111 7.66 -11.95 1.21
N THR A 112 8.52 -11.38 2.05
CA THR A 112 9.24 -12.17 3.06
C THR A 112 8.27 -12.85 4.03
N ASP A 113 8.61 -14.04 4.51
CA ASP A 113 7.85 -14.70 5.56
C ASP A 113 7.93 -13.92 6.89
N GLY A 114 6.81 -13.89 7.62
CA GLY A 114 6.73 -13.31 8.95
C GLY A 114 5.65 -12.24 9.07
N ASP A 115 5.03 -12.19 10.24
CA ASP A 115 4.02 -11.20 10.58
C ASP A 115 4.67 -9.83 10.77
N ILE A 116 3.97 -8.78 10.34
CA ILE A 116 4.37 -7.40 10.58
C ILE A 116 3.46 -6.84 11.66
N GLU A 117 4.03 -6.47 12.79
CA GLU A 117 3.33 -5.79 13.88
C GLU A 117 4.05 -4.49 14.20
N LEU A 118 3.30 -3.39 14.13
CA LEU A 118 3.69 -2.09 14.63
C LEU A 118 2.98 -1.85 15.94
N ALA A 119 3.73 -1.46 16.96
CA ALA A 119 3.18 -1.16 18.27
C ALA A 119 3.70 0.19 18.74
N TRP A 120 2.80 1.06 19.18
CA TRP A 120 3.15 2.34 19.80
C TRP A 120 2.15 2.73 20.88
N ASN A 121 2.54 3.73 21.67
CA ASN A 121 1.71 4.34 22.70
C ASN A 121 1.35 5.77 22.28
N GLU A 122 0.14 6.22 22.58
CA GLU A 122 -0.31 7.56 22.19
C GLU A 122 0.44 8.70 22.91
N ASP A 123 1.16 8.41 24.00
CA ASP A 123 2.15 9.34 24.58
C ASP A 123 3.16 9.83 23.54
N ASN A 124 3.39 9.05 22.48
CA ASN A 124 4.28 9.39 21.38
C ASN A 124 3.78 10.57 20.53
N ILE A 125 2.49 10.92 20.59
CA ILE A 125 1.92 12.05 19.83
C ILE A 125 2.51 13.38 20.31
N ILE A 126 2.73 13.52 21.63
CA ILE A 126 3.31 14.73 22.25
C ILE A 126 4.69 14.50 22.89
N GLY A 127 5.11 13.24 22.95
CA GLY A 127 6.33 12.77 23.60
C GLY A 127 7.56 12.69 22.67
N PRO A 128 8.66 12.11 23.16
CA PRO A 128 9.95 12.11 22.47
C PRO A 128 10.13 10.99 21.43
N VAL A 129 9.08 10.25 21.05
CA VAL A 129 9.21 9.17 20.06
C VAL A 129 9.03 9.69 18.64
N ASP A 130 9.90 9.21 17.76
CA ASP A 130 9.98 9.59 16.35
C ASP A 130 8.84 8.95 15.55
N PHE A 131 7.66 9.59 15.52
CA PHE A 131 6.80 9.43 14.34
C PHE A 131 7.51 10.01 13.10
N PRO A 132 7.34 9.42 11.91
CA PRO A 132 6.54 8.23 11.62
C PRO A 132 7.22 6.91 12.02
N VAL A 133 6.42 5.92 12.41
CA VAL A 133 6.87 4.52 12.53
C VAL A 133 7.02 3.97 11.12
N THR A 134 8.21 3.49 10.76
CA THR A 134 8.53 3.03 9.40
C THR A 134 8.88 1.55 9.39
N GLY A 135 8.71 0.93 8.24
CA GLY A 135 9.11 -0.45 8.01
C GLY A 135 9.05 -0.82 6.54
N ASP A 136 9.29 -2.10 6.27
CA ASP A 136 9.27 -2.68 4.94
C ASP A 136 8.42 -3.95 4.97
N VAL A 137 7.59 -4.15 3.94
CA VAL A 137 6.79 -5.37 3.81
C VAL A 137 7.62 -6.57 3.34
N GLY A 138 8.87 -6.33 2.92
CA GLY A 138 9.78 -7.34 2.39
C GLY A 138 9.40 -7.76 0.99
N LEU A 139 8.96 -6.80 0.17
CA LEU A 139 8.57 -7.05 -1.22
C LEU A 139 9.80 -7.40 -2.05
N THR A 140 9.75 -8.52 -2.75
CA THR A 140 10.77 -8.95 -3.71
C THR A 140 10.12 -9.10 -5.08
N ALA A 141 10.61 -8.33 -6.05
CA ALA A 141 10.18 -8.44 -7.44
C ALA A 141 10.54 -9.83 -8.02
N GLY A 142 9.66 -10.31 -8.88
CA GLY A 142 9.86 -11.51 -9.68
C GLY A 142 10.75 -11.28 -10.89
N VAL A 143 10.44 -11.96 -11.99
CA VAL A 143 11.05 -11.69 -13.31
C VAL A 143 10.48 -10.41 -13.91
N ASP A 144 9.20 -10.16 -13.68
CA ASP A 144 8.43 -9.04 -14.19
C ASP A 144 8.52 -7.84 -13.24
N ALA A 145 8.31 -6.64 -13.79
CA ALA A 145 8.42 -5.41 -13.02
C ALA A 145 7.19 -5.25 -12.10
N ILE A 146 7.38 -4.66 -10.92
CA ILE A 146 6.27 -4.31 -10.04
C ILE A 146 5.44 -3.21 -10.70
N ALA A 147 4.15 -3.45 -10.89
CA ALA A 147 3.21 -2.50 -11.47
C ALA A 147 2.55 -1.61 -10.41
N SER A 148 2.20 -2.18 -9.26
CA SER A 148 1.57 -1.44 -8.15
C SER A 148 1.81 -2.06 -6.79
N VAL A 149 1.85 -1.21 -5.76
CA VAL A 149 1.79 -1.57 -4.35
C VAL A 149 0.78 -0.65 -3.68
N VAL A 150 -0.27 -1.22 -3.10
CA VAL A 150 -1.42 -0.44 -2.60
C VAL A 150 -1.91 -0.98 -1.26
N PHE A 151 -2.49 -0.10 -0.45
CA PHE A 151 -3.29 -0.49 0.69
C PHE A 151 -4.68 -0.93 0.27
N SER A 152 -5.19 -1.96 0.93
CA SER A 152 -6.55 -2.44 0.86
C SER A 152 -7.03 -2.87 2.24
N LEU A 153 -8.35 -2.98 2.40
CA LEU A 153 -8.97 -3.45 3.64
C LEU A 153 -9.90 -4.61 3.31
N THR A 154 -9.68 -5.74 3.98
CA THR A 154 -10.68 -6.80 4.07
C THR A 154 -11.96 -6.27 4.74
N SER A 155 -13.09 -6.92 4.54
CA SER A 155 -14.35 -6.49 5.17
C SER A 155 -14.28 -6.43 6.70
N ALA A 156 -13.48 -7.30 7.33
CA ALA A 156 -13.28 -7.30 8.76
C ALA A 156 -12.42 -6.11 9.22
N GLN A 157 -11.32 -5.84 8.52
CA GLN A 157 -10.48 -4.67 8.79
C GLN A 157 -11.28 -3.38 8.59
N GLN A 158 -12.01 -3.23 7.47
CA GLN A 158 -12.87 -2.07 7.21
C GLN A 158 -13.83 -1.80 8.38
N THR A 159 -14.49 -2.85 8.89
CA THR A 159 -15.39 -2.73 10.04
C THR A 159 -14.66 -2.25 11.30
N ALA A 160 -13.42 -2.70 11.52
CA ALA A 160 -12.62 -2.27 12.67
C ALA A 160 -12.18 -0.80 12.53
N TRP A 161 -11.79 -0.36 11.33
CA TRP A 161 -11.46 1.04 11.05
C TRP A 161 -12.68 1.97 11.18
N ASP A 162 -13.85 1.56 10.68
CA ASP A 162 -15.09 2.35 10.77
C ASP A 162 -15.66 2.46 12.19
N ALA A 163 -15.20 1.62 13.12
CA ALA A 163 -15.62 1.65 14.52
C ALA A 163 -14.78 2.59 15.39
N LEU A 164 -13.74 3.22 14.82
CA LEU A 164 -12.84 4.11 15.55
C LEU A 164 -13.48 5.46 15.82
N THR A 165 -13.17 6.01 16.99
CA THR A 165 -13.49 7.39 17.37
C THR A 165 -12.22 8.09 17.84
N SER A 166 -12.20 9.41 17.76
CA SER A 166 -11.10 10.26 18.26
C SER A 166 -11.69 11.38 19.08
N ASN A 167 -11.30 11.49 20.36
CA ASN A 167 -11.84 12.49 21.30
C ASN A 167 -13.38 12.47 21.39
N GLY A 168 -13.97 11.27 21.32
CA GLY A 168 -15.41 11.05 21.33
C GLY A 168 -16.14 11.43 20.03
N MET A 169 -15.42 11.69 18.94
CA MET A 169 -15.98 11.96 17.61
C MET A 169 -15.79 10.77 16.69
N ASP A 170 -16.82 10.42 15.92
CA ASP A 170 -16.73 9.37 14.89
C ASP A 170 -15.61 9.70 13.88
N THR A 171 -14.96 8.67 13.36
CA THR A 171 -13.93 8.81 12.31
C THR A 171 -14.33 8.07 11.05
N LYS A 172 -13.62 8.35 9.95
CA LYS A 172 -13.75 7.62 8.69
C LYS A 172 -12.39 7.37 8.06
N VAL A 173 -12.22 6.16 7.51
CA VAL A 173 -11.02 5.78 6.77
C VAL A 173 -11.17 6.08 5.28
N ILE A 174 -10.11 6.60 4.68
CA ILE A 174 -10.04 7.01 3.27
C ILE A 174 -8.76 6.43 2.68
N ILE A 175 -8.88 5.71 1.56
CA ILE A 175 -7.74 5.27 0.75
C ILE A 175 -7.63 6.19 -0.46
N SER A 176 -6.42 6.66 -0.77
CA SER A 176 -6.15 7.53 -1.92
C SER A 176 -6.49 6.84 -3.25
N ALA A 177 -6.68 7.63 -4.31
CA ALA A 177 -7.05 7.10 -5.62
C ALA A 177 -5.99 6.17 -6.24
N ASP A 178 -4.73 6.35 -5.86
CA ASP A 178 -3.59 5.50 -6.24
C ASP A 178 -3.33 4.35 -5.25
N GLY A 179 -4.10 4.27 -4.15
CA GLY A 179 -3.98 3.22 -3.14
C GLY A 179 -2.77 3.34 -2.21
N GLN A 180 -1.85 4.28 -2.43
CA GLN A 180 -0.59 4.38 -1.70
C GLN A 180 -0.69 5.13 -0.36
N GLN A 181 -1.87 5.68 -0.03
CA GLN A 181 -2.12 6.35 1.23
C GLN A 181 -3.44 5.88 1.83
N ILE A 182 -3.41 5.57 3.12
CA ILE A 182 -4.58 5.32 3.96
C ILE A 182 -4.62 6.39 5.05
N THR A 183 -5.74 7.09 5.17
CA THR A 183 -5.89 8.20 6.11
C THR A 183 -7.17 8.00 6.92
N LEU A 184 -7.06 8.11 8.23
CA LEU A 184 -8.17 8.21 9.16
C LEU A 184 -8.37 9.67 9.53
N VAL A 185 -9.60 10.17 9.35
CA VAL A 185 -9.98 11.55 9.66
C VAL A 185 -11.20 11.58 10.57
N THR A 186 -11.39 12.67 11.30
CA THR A 186 -12.66 12.94 11.99
C THR A 186 -13.81 13.01 10.97
N ASP A 187 -14.98 12.45 11.31
CA ASP A 187 -16.18 12.54 10.47
C ASP A 187 -17.00 13.81 10.80
N ASP A 188 -16.33 14.95 10.68
CA ASP A 188 -16.93 16.27 10.79
C ASP A 188 -16.62 17.12 9.55
N ALA A 189 -16.97 18.40 9.59
CA ALA A 189 -16.74 19.30 8.46
C ALA A 189 -15.26 19.68 8.28
N ASN A 190 -14.41 19.44 9.29
CA ASN A 190 -13.00 19.82 9.25
C ASN A 190 -12.12 18.67 8.72
N GLU A 191 -12.53 17.41 8.94
CA GLU A 191 -11.79 16.21 8.53
C GLU A 191 -10.33 16.23 9.04
N ASP A 192 -10.17 16.52 10.33
CA ASP A 192 -8.87 16.57 10.98
C ASP A 192 -8.20 15.18 10.92
N VAL A 193 -6.92 15.15 10.53
CA VAL A 193 -6.17 13.90 10.34
C VAL A 193 -5.84 13.27 11.69
N VAL A 194 -6.33 12.07 11.92
CA VAL A 194 -6.09 11.26 13.12
C VAL A 194 -4.89 10.34 12.91
N LEU A 195 -4.86 9.59 11.81
CA LEU A 195 -3.78 8.66 11.48
C LEU A 195 -3.54 8.68 9.97
N ILE A 196 -2.28 8.66 9.55
CA ILE A 196 -1.89 8.59 8.14
C ILE A 196 -0.88 7.46 7.95
N GLY A 197 -1.15 6.61 6.96
CA GLY A 197 -0.27 5.57 6.48
C GLY A 197 0.10 5.81 5.02
N THR A 198 1.36 5.64 4.65
CA THR A 198 1.82 5.68 3.26
C THR A 198 2.64 4.44 2.93
N ILE A 199 2.61 4.02 1.67
CA ILE A 199 3.48 2.96 1.14
C ILE A 199 4.03 3.38 -0.22
N ASP A 200 5.26 2.98 -0.54
CA ASP A 200 5.86 3.18 -1.86
C ASP A 200 5.88 1.89 -2.70
N ILE A 201 6.28 2.02 -3.96
CA ILE A 201 6.36 0.92 -4.92
C ILE A 201 7.39 -0.16 -4.52
N ASP A 202 8.36 0.20 -3.67
CA ASP A 202 9.39 -0.72 -3.18
C ASP A 202 8.90 -1.48 -1.93
N GLY A 203 7.72 -1.14 -1.38
CA GLY A 203 7.13 -1.76 -0.21
C GLY A 203 7.51 -1.12 1.13
N ASN A 204 8.20 0.03 1.12
CA ASN A 204 8.47 0.76 2.35
C ASN A 204 7.22 1.50 2.77
N TYR A 205 6.80 1.32 4.03
CA TYR A 205 5.65 1.99 4.59
C TYR A 205 6.02 2.91 5.75
N SER A 206 5.14 3.87 6.03
CA SER A 206 5.22 4.74 7.18
C SER A 206 3.83 4.99 7.77
N PHE A 207 3.72 4.99 9.10
CA PHE A 207 2.51 5.34 9.84
C PHE A 207 2.80 6.45 10.85
N GLU A 208 1.96 7.47 10.85
CA GLU A 208 2.00 8.60 11.78
C GLU A 208 0.60 8.80 12.38
N GLN A 209 0.52 8.77 13.71
CA GLN A 209 -0.69 9.18 14.43
C GLN A 209 -0.53 10.63 14.88
N ARG A 210 -1.55 11.46 14.64
CA ARG A 210 -1.56 12.91 14.91
C ARG A 210 -2.57 13.32 15.97
N LEU A 211 -3.67 12.58 16.07
CA LEU A 211 -4.67 12.77 17.12
C LEU A 211 -4.88 11.43 17.84
N PRO A 212 -5.23 11.48 19.12
CA PRO A 212 -5.50 10.27 19.88
C PRO A 212 -6.75 9.54 19.36
N LEU A 213 -6.76 8.23 19.51
CA LEU A 213 -7.92 7.39 19.27
C LEU A 213 -8.55 7.05 20.61
N ASP A 214 -9.87 6.92 20.67
CA ASP A 214 -10.49 6.42 21.89
C ASP A 214 -10.36 4.89 21.95
N GLN A 215 -9.81 4.36 23.05
CA GLN A 215 -9.72 2.92 23.28
C GLN A 215 -11.04 2.39 23.82
N ILE A 216 -11.71 1.54 23.03
CA ILE A 216 -13.02 0.95 23.39
C ILE A 216 -12.83 -0.39 24.12
N ALA A 217 -11.65 -0.99 24.02
CA ALA A 217 -11.34 -2.27 24.64
C ALA A 217 -10.93 -2.09 26.11
N ASP A 218 -11.26 -3.07 26.96
CA ASP A 218 -10.94 -3.07 28.40
C ASP A 218 -9.41 -3.12 28.67
N ASP A 219 -8.58 -3.39 27.66
CA ASP A 219 -7.12 -3.42 27.74
C ASP A 219 -6.46 -2.13 27.23
N ASP A 220 -7.24 -1.06 27.06
CA ASP A 220 -6.78 0.26 26.63
C ASP A 220 -5.92 0.17 25.35
N THR A 221 -6.35 -0.66 24.40
CA THR A 221 -5.60 -0.93 23.16
C THR A 221 -6.53 -1.06 21.94
N ASN A 222 -6.25 -0.30 20.88
CA ASN A 222 -6.82 -0.55 19.55
C ASN A 222 -5.93 -1.52 18.76
N ARG A 223 -6.56 -2.51 18.11
CA ARG A 223 -5.88 -3.48 17.23
C ARG A 223 -6.48 -3.37 15.84
N LEU A 224 -5.69 -2.88 14.90
CA LEU A 224 -6.10 -2.64 13.52
C LEU A 224 -5.27 -3.49 12.58
N GLY A 225 -5.84 -3.83 11.43
CA GLY A 225 -5.13 -4.47 10.34
C GLY A 225 -5.29 -3.67 9.06
N VAL A 226 -4.24 -3.62 8.25
CA VAL A 226 -4.30 -3.12 6.88
C VAL A 226 -3.59 -4.11 5.97
N THR A 227 -4.21 -4.43 4.85
CA THR A 227 -3.62 -5.33 3.85
C THR A 227 -2.85 -4.49 2.84
N VAL A 228 -1.66 -4.95 2.47
CA VAL A 228 -0.90 -4.47 1.32
C VAL A 228 -1.10 -5.49 0.19
N GLU A 229 -1.48 -5.00 -0.98
CA GLU A 229 -1.58 -5.77 -2.22
C GLU A 229 -0.52 -5.27 -3.19
N ALA A 230 0.29 -6.19 -3.72
CA ALA A 230 1.28 -5.89 -4.74
C ALA A 230 0.99 -6.70 -6.00
N THR A 231 1.20 -6.07 -7.15
CA THR A 231 0.90 -6.61 -8.48
C THR A 231 2.05 -6.30 -9.42
N ASP A 232 2.49 -7.26 -10.23
CA ASP A 232 3.46 -7.06 -11.31
C ASP A 232 2.78 -6.77 -12.67
N THR A 233 3.59 -6.67 -13.72
CA THR A 233 3.14 -6.18 -15.03
C THR A 233 2.34 -7.18 -15.86
N ASP A 234 2.37 -8.45 -15.48
CA ASP A 234 1.59 -9.58 -16.01
C ASP A 234 0.37 -9.96 -15.17
N ASN A 235 0.16 -9.26 -14.05
CA ASN A 235 -1.00 -9.30 -13.15
C ASN A 235 -1.00 -10.45 -12.14
N ASP A 236 0.16 -10.99 -11.78
CA ASP A 236 0.29 -11.80 -10.59
C ASP A 236 0.20 -10.91 -9.35
N THR A 237 -0.47 -11.42 -8.32
CA THR A 237 -0.75 -10.64 -7.11
C THR A 237 -0.39 -11.41 -5.86
N VAL A 238 0.20 -10.70 -4.90
CA VAL A 238 0.37 -11.19 -3.53
C VAL A 238 -0.12 -10.17 -2.53
N THR A 239 -0.49 -10.65 -1.33
CA THR A 239 -0.97 -9.81 -0.24
C THR A 239 -0.20 -10.07 1.04
N LYS A 240 -0.11 -9.04 1.89
CA LYS A 240 0.47 -9.14 3.23
C LYS A 240 -0.23 -8.19 4.20
N ASP A 241 -0.46 -8.66 5.42
CA ASP A 241 -1.10 -7.85 6.44
C ASP A 241 -0.08 -7.13 7.33
N ILE A 242 -0.37 -5.88 7.66
CA ILE A 242 0.30 -5.09 8.70
C ILE A 242 -0.67 -4.96 9.87
N SER A 243 -0.25 -5.43 11.04
CA SER A 243 -0.96 -5.27 12.32
C SER A 243 -0.52 -3.99 13.00
N LEU A 244 -1.47 -3.17 13.45
CA LEU A 244 -1.23 -1.96 14.23
C LEU A 244 -1.79 -2.17 15.64
N VAL A 245 -0.96 -1.98 16.65
CA VAL A 245 -1.29 -2.10 18.07
C VAL A 245 -1.05 -0.75 18.74
N ILE A 246 -2.13 -0.04 19.01
CA ILE A 246 -2.10 1.33 19.53
C ILE A 246 -2.57 1.29 20.98
N THR A 247 -1.66 1.56 21.91
CA THR A 247 -1.95 1.57 23.35
C THR A 247 -2.28 3.00 23.80
N ASP A 248 -3.27 3.12 24.68
CA ASP A 248 -3.72 4.40 25.24
C ASP A 248 -2.56 5.19 25.87
N GLY A 249 -2.67 6.50 25.77
CA GLY A 249 -1.75 7.45 26.37
C GLY A 249 -1.97 7.66 27.86
N MET A 250 -1.26 8.64 28.39
CA MET A 250 -1.36 9.02 29.79
C MET A 250 -2.73 9.62 30.13
N ASP A 251 -3.34 9.10 31.19
CA ASP A 251 -4.55 9.65 31.80
C ASP A 251 -4.37 11.09 32.33
N PRO A 252 -5.43 11.92 32.31
CA PRO A 252 -5.43 13.19 33.02
C PRO A 252 -5.30 12.97 34.53
N SER A 253 -4.52 13.82 35.21
CA SER A 253 -4.34 13.79 36.67
C SER A 253 -4.50 15.17 37.29
N SER A 254 -4.81 15.23 38.59
CA SER A 254 -4.96 16.50 39.33
C SER A 254 -4.37 16.37 40.73
N THR A 255 -3.98 17.50 41.31
CA THR A 255 -3.61 17.57 42.73
C THR A 255 -4.60 18.42 43.52
N ASP A 256 -4.85 18.04 44.78
CA ASP A 256 -5.75 18.78 45.65
C ASP A 256 -5.18 20.17 45.96
N GLN A 257 -5.99 21.20 45.72
CA GLN A 257 -5.69 22.59 46.05
C GLN A 257 -6.60 23.05 47.18
N ASN A 258 -6.09 23.91 48.06
CA ASN A 258 -6.84 24.44 49.18
C ASN A 258 -6.76 25.96 49.22
N GLU A 259 -7.92 26.60 49.07
CA GLU A 259 -8.08 28.03 49.27
C GLU A 259 -8.70 28.31 50.64
N VAL A 260 -8.15 29.30 51.34
CA VAL A 260 -8.68 29.72 52.63
C VAL A 260 -9.59 30.92 52.42
N VAL A 261 -10.86 30.76 52.78
CA VAL A 261 -11.84 31.85 52.81
C VAL A 261 -12.11 32.21 54.27
N ASP A 262 -12.01 33.49 54.61
CA ASP A 262 -12.33 34.02 55.94
C ASP A 262 -13.70 34.69 55.92
N GLU A 263 -14.56 34.42 56.91
CA GLU A 263 -15.91 35.01 56.98
C GLU A 263 -15.92 36.55 57.08
N ASN A 264 -14.81 37.16 57.49
CA ASN A 264 -14.65 38.62 57.56
C ASN A 264 -14.84 39.30 56.19
N VAL A 265 -14.69 38.56 55.06
CA VAL A 265 -14.96 39.08 53.71
C VAL A 265 -16.42 39.49 53.51
N ILE A 266 -17.35 39.00 54.33
CA ILE A 266 -18.78 39.36 54.26
C ILE A 266 -19.01 40.80 54.75
N LEU A 267 -18.14 41.31 55.62
CA LEU A 267 -18.25 42.65 56.21
C LEU A 267 -17.57 43.74 55.37
N ASP A 268 -16.78 43.35 54.37
CA ASP A 268 -16.09 44.24 53.47
C ASP A 268 -16.84 44.31 52.14
N MET A 269 -17.44 45.48 51.87
CA MET A 269 -18.28 45.70 50.68
C MET A 269 -17.47 45.79 49.38
N ASP A 270 -16.14 45.89 49.50
CA ASP A 270 -15.18 45.92 48.39
C ASP A 270 -14.38 44.60 48.29
N ALA A 271 -14.75 43.55 49.05
CA ALA A 271 -14.06 42.26 48.99
C ALA A 271 -14.31 41.53 47.66
N GLU A 272 -13.22 41.08 47.05
CA GLU A 272 -13.24 40.27 45.84
C GLU A 272 -13.44 38.78 46.15
N PRO A 273 -14.05 37.99 45.23
CA PRO A 273 -14.21 36.56 45.43
C PRO A 273 -12.85 35.84 45.51
N VAL A 274 -12.72 34.92 46.47
CA VAL A 274 -11.56 34.02 46.53
C VAL A 274 -11.64 33.06 45.35
N SER A 275 -10.60 33.07 44.51
CA SER A 275 -10.46 32.18 43.36
C SER A 275 -9.34 31.19 43.65
N GLY A 276 -9.57 29.93 43.32
CA GLY A 276 -8.57 28.87 43.35
C GLY A 276 -8.48 28.19 41.99
N GLU A 277 -7.39 27.48 41.77
CA GLU A 277 -7.18 26.67 40.57
C GLU A 277 -7.33 25.18 40.90
N VAL A 278 -7.73 24.39 39.89
CA VAL A 278 -7.63 22.92 39.94
C VAL A 278 -6.45 22.59 39.05
N ASP A 279 -5.34 22.16 39.66
CA ASP A 279 -4.07 21.84 39.00
C ASP A 279 -4.20 20.55 38.16
N LEU A 280 -4.96 20.64 37.07
CA LEU A 280 -5.19 19.58 36.10
C LEU A 280 -3.97 19.46 35.18
N VAL A 281 -3.28 18.33 35.28
CA VAL A 281 -2.34 17.86 34.27
C VAL A 281 -3.16 17.11 33.23
N LYS A 282 -3.19 17.64 32.00
CA LYS A 282 -3.89 17.00 30.88
C LYS A 282 -3.20 15.69 30.52
N GLY A 283 -4.03 14.69 30.20
CA GLY A 283 -3.59 13.48 29.53
C GLY A 283 -3.41 13.68 28.02
N ILE A 284 -3.32 12.58 27.29
CA ILE A 284 -3.28 12.58 25.82
C ILE A 284 -4.66 12.87 25.22
N ASP A 285 -5.70 12.27 25.80
CA ASP A 285 -7.08 12.48 25.42
C ASP A 285 -7.71 13.79 25.91
N ALA A 286 -8.77 14.20 25.22
CA ALA A 286 -9.64 15.25 25.69
C ALA A 286 -10.40 14.84 26.97
N VAL A 287 -10.36 15.69 27.99
CA VAL A 287 -11.19 15.54 29.19
C VAL A 287 -12.66 15.71 28.82
N SER A 288 -13.43 14.62 28.91
CA SER A 288 -14.84 14.61 28.51
C SER A 288 -15.78 15.33 29.49
N THR A 289 -15.61 15.13 30.81
CA THR A 289 -16.48 15.78 31.82
C THR A 289 -15.74 16.19 33.09
N VAL A 290 -16.15 17.30 33.69
CA VAL A 290 -15.75 17.72 35.04
C VAL A 290 -17.02 17.90 35.88
N ARG A 291 -17.07 17.26 37.05
CA ARG A 291 -18.23 17.32 37.95
C ARG A 291 -17.79 17.23 39.41
N PHE A 292 -18.56 17.83 40.31
CA PHE A 292 -18.41 17.53 41.73
C PHE A 292 -18.77 16.07 41.99
N ASN A 293 -18.07 15.42 42.92
CA ASN A 293 -18.36 14.06 43.32
C ASN A 293 -19.80 13.96 43.85
N GLN A 294 -20.60 13.02 43.36
CA GLN A 294 -21.98 12.88 43.84
C GLN A 294 -22.08 12.58 45.33
N SER A 295 -21.03 12.02 45.95
CA SER A 295 -20.98 11.82 47.39
C SER A 295 -21.07 13.13 48.18
N VAL A 296 -20.57 14.25 47.64
CA VAL A 296 -20.68 15.57 48.30
C VAL A 296 -22.10 16.14 48.26
N LEU A 297 -22.97 15.59 47.41
CA LEU A 297 -24.38 15.98 47.34
C LEU A 297 -25.25 15.22 48.36
N THR A 298 -24.72 14.13 48.90
CA THR A 298 -25.40 13.26 49.88
C THR A 298 -24.77 13.32 51.27
N ASP A 299 -23.67 14.06 51.43
CA ASP A 299 -23.06 14.24 52.73
C ASP A 299 -24.02 15.02 53.63
N SER A 300 -24.65 14.30 54.56
CA SER A 300 -25.47 14.91 55.59
C SER A 300 -24.51 15.69 56.48
N VAL A 301 -24.51 17.02 56.32
CA VAL A 301 -23.77 17.95 57.18
C VAL A 301 -23.88 17.46 58.63
N ASP A 302 -22.76 16.98 59.20
CA ASP A 302 -22.69 16.68 60.62
C ASP A 302 -22.73 18.00 61.37
N GLN A 303 -23.94 18.54 61.53
CA GLN A 303 -24.25 19.63 62.43
C GLN A 303 -24.27 19.09 63.87
N SER A 304 -23.15 18.51 64.33
CA SER A 304 -22.92 18.34 65.77
C SER A 304 -22.22 19.58 66.30
N SER A 305 -23.04 20.58 66.62
CA SER A 305 -22.71 21.64 67.59
C SER A 305 -23.38 21.35 68.93
#